data_AF-A0A318E949-F1
#
_entry.id   AF-A0A318E949-F1
#
_cell.length_a   1.000
_cell.length_b   1.000
_cell.length_c   1.000
_cell.angle_alpha   90.00
_cell.angle_beta   90.00
_cell.angle_gamma   90.00
#
_symmetry.space_group_name_H-M   'P 1'
#
loop_
_entity.id
_entity.type
_entity.pdbx_description
1 polymer ?
#
loop_
_entity_poly.entity_id
_entity_poly.type
_entity_poly.pdbx_seq_one_letter_code
_entity_poly.pdbx_strand_id
1 'polypeptide(L)'
;MKALRSWIPAALAAVLAACGDGGIQSPDFTPVVSITNLRIQPLDPQQGTQIPVGTTLPFQAIATFEQTVPPGTEGAQNGVVVRDEDVTGIADWQSQNSGFATVDSGIVRGVSPSGGQVRITAAYEGLVAQTFVTVTEAVLVGVDHVRPRAATARDPADRYTAAAGSAVPFEIFGEFSDGAIRQLDEGSFDVSWTSSDTTVADNPADDETFNTLTVGTTQIRGTVTNAQGIDPAFATAQLVVEPLNAFCESEFVAPPSVFSDAASDLCLACDVEQPAAIFDANIETFGTMSIPLGLLLQSSVSVTVSQTPTNPLSVGRPAGFLVSRSDSLLSAELLSDVTIETVACDVGGGNCAVRETFGVGSTPLYLALLGLIGGEDVSLLSTGPLGDASADANGLRLTFSGGLVSALATLNVHSSCAVARDAEEEAPAP
;
A
#
# COMPACT_ATOMS: atom_id res chain seq x y z
N MET A 1 54.69 2.89 42.56
CA MET A 1 55.56 4.07 42.78
C MET A 1 54.88 4.92 43.85
N LYS A 2 55.42 4.93 45.09
CA LYS A 2 56.13 6.08 45.72
C LYS A 2 55.25 7.36 45.75
N ALA A 3 54.67 7.69 46.91
CA ALA A 3 55.15 8.70 47.89
C ALA A 3 54.91 10.15 47.38
N LEU A 4 54.28 11.07 48.10
CA LEU A 4 54.73 11.89 49.25
C LEU A 4 53.46 12.59 49.83
N ARG A 5 53.19 12.72 51.14
CA ARG A 5 53.92 13.34 52.27
C ARG A 5 54.08 14.87 52.14
N SER A 6 53.26 15.62 52.89
CA SER A 6 53.59 16.98 53.38
C SER A 6 52.87 17.23 54.71
N TRP A 7 53.51 18.02 55.57
CA TRP A 7 53.42 18.06 57.03
C TRP A 7 53.33 19.53 57.49
N ILE A 8 52.53 19.81 58.55
CA ILE A 8 52.73 20.82 59.63
C ILE A 8 52.44 22.33 59.30
N PRO A 9 52.04 23.22 60.26
CA PRO A 9 51.94 23.12 61.73
C PRO A 9 50.62 23.54 62.41
N ALA A 10 50.58 23.24 63.70
CA ALA A 10 49.67 23.70 64.74
C ALA A 10 49.78 25.20 65.08
N ALA A 11 48.68 25.77 65.58
CA ALA A 11 48.70 26.92 66.48
C ALA A 11 47.66 26.76 67.59
N LEU A 12 48.15 26.99 68.80
CA LEU A 12 47.57 26.84 70.12
C LEU A 12 46.72 28.09 70.47
N ALA A 13 45.52 27.91 71.02
CA ALA A 13 44.86 28.95 71.83
C ALA A 13 43.93 28.33 72.87
N ALA A 14 43.98 28.91 74.07
CA ALA A 14 43.62 28.30 75.34
C ALA A 14 42.17 28.57 75.80
N VAL A 15 41.64 27.56 76.49
CA VAL A 15 40.77 27.56 77.69
C VAL A 15 39.97 28.84 77.98
N LEU A 16 38.64 28.72 77.92
CA LEU A 16 37.72 29.48 78.77
C LEU A 16 36.42 28.68 79.02
N ALA A 17 36.10 28.58 80.31
CA ALA A 17 34.78 28.37 80.90
C ALA A 17 34.05 27.02 80.69
N ALA A 18 34.32 26.12 81.64
CA ALA A 18 33.36 25.14 82.11
C ALA A 18 32.06 25.81 82.60
N CYS A 19 30.92 25.33 82.11
CA CYS A 19 29.63 25.21 82.80
C CYS A 19 28.62 24.52 81.85
N GLY A 20 28.33 23.23 82.08
CA GLY A 20 27.11 22.60 81.57
C GLY A 20 27.24 21.36 80.67
N ASP A 21 28.18 20.44 80.92
CA ASP A 21 28.20 19.09 80.32
C ASP A 21 27.07 18.18 80.84
N GLY A 22 25.87 18.74 81.04
CA GLY A 22 24.63 17.97 81.07
C GLY A 22 24.24 17.63 79.63
N GLY A 23 25.17 17.03 78.87
CA GLY A 23 24.90 16.50 77.55
C GLY A 23 23.79 15.49 77.69
N ILE A 24 22.56 15.93 77.47
CA ILE A 24 21.39 15.10 77.34
C ILE A 24 21.70 14.28 76.10
N GLN A 25 22.34 13.13 76.31
CA GLN A 25 22.49 12.12 75.30
C GLN A 25 21.04 11.74 74.99
N SER A 26 20.49 12.34 73.93
CA SER A 26 19.15 12.03 73.45
C SER A 26 19.09 10.51 73.41
N PRO A 27 18.14 9.88 74.15
CA PRO A 27 18.07 8.43 74.22
C PRO A 27 18.10 7.88 72.80
N ASP A 28 19.00 6.93 72.59
CA ASP A 28 19.43 6.36 71.30
C ASP A 28 18.30 6.40 70.25
N PHE A 29 18.32 7.44 69.40
CA PHE A 29 17.28 7.63 68.40
C PHE A 29 17.63 6.73 67.21
N THR A 30 16.85 5.66 67.00
CA THR A 30 16.94 4.84 65.80
C THR A 30 15.93 5.36 64.78
N PRO A 31 16.37 5.95 63.64
CA PRO A 31 15.45 6.40 62.61
C PRO A 31 14.64 5.22 62.07
N VAL A 32 13.33 5.40 61.96
CA VAL A 32 12.43 4.43 61.33
C VAL A 32 12.01 5.02 59.99
N VAL A 33 12.24 4.27 58.91
CA VAL A 33 11.79 4.63 57.56
C VAL A 33 10.62 3.74 57.21
N SER A 34 9.52 4.34 56.77
CA SER A 34 8.33 3.65 56.27
C SER A 34 7.88 4.26 54.95
N ILE A 35 7.45 3.41 54.02
CA ILE A 35 6.74 3.86 52.82
C ILE A 35 5.27 4.12 53.18
N THR A 36 4.73 5.26 52.77
CA THR A 36 3.34 5.65 53.08
C THR A 36 2.45 5.76 51.86
N ASN A 37 3.04 6.00 50.68
CA ASN A 37 2.29 6.12 49.44
C ASN A 37 3.10 5.63 48.24
N LEU A 38 2.39 5.16 47.21
CA LEU A 38 2.93 4.89 45.88
C LEU A 38 1.97 5.50 44.87
N ARG A 39 2.49 6.24 43.90
CA ARG A 39 1.70 6.80 42.80
C ARG A 39 2.35 6.52 41.44
N ILE A 40 1.51 6.42 40.41
CA ILE A 40 1.93 6.29 39.02
C ILE A 40 1.41 7.48 38.24
N GLN A 41 2.26 8.08 37.42
CA GLN A 41 1.87 9.19 36.53
C GLN A 41 2.68 9.14 35.23
N PRO A 42 2.16 9.69 34.11
CA PRO A 42 2.96 9.90 32.90
C PRO A 42 4.20 10.73 33.23
N LEU A 43 5.32 10.44 32.57
CA LEU A 43 6.56 11.21 32.73
C LEU A 43 6.36 12.68 32.34
N ASP A 44 5.56 12.94 31.30
CA ASP A 44 5.06 14.27 30.95
C ASP A 44 3.59 14.40 31.36
N PRO A 45 3.25 15.18 32.41
CA PRO A 45 1.88 15.36 32.86
C PRO A 45 0.94 16.00 31.83
N GLN A 46 1.47 16.63 30.78
CA GLN A 46 0.67 17.18 29.68
C GLN A 46 0.32 16.12 28.63
N GLN A 47 1.07 15.03 28.56
CA GLN A 47 0.72 13.89 27.73
C GLN A 47 -0.46 13.15 28.39
N GLY A 48 -1.59 13.09 27.68
CA GLY A 48 -2.72 12.28 28.10
C GLY A 48 -2.38 10.77 28.15
N THR A 49 -3.34 9.94 28.56
CA THR A 49 -3.12 8.49 28.67
C THR A 49 -3.53 7.71 27.40
N GLN A 50 -3.56 8.39 26.25
CA GLN A 50 -3.81 7.75 24.95
C GLN A 50 -2.49 7.31 24.33
N ILE A 51 -2.46 6.07 23.82
CA ILE A 51 -1.27 5.45 23.24
C ILE A 51 -1.65 4.85 21.88
N PRO A 52 -1.27 5.44 20.75
CA PRO A 52 -1.41 4.80 19.45
C PRO A 52 -0.68 3.46 19.37
N VAL A 53 -1.23 2.49 18.63
CA VAL A 53 -0.56 1.20 18.42
C VAL A 53 0.87 1.41 17.90
N GLY A 54 1.82 0.66 18.45
CA GLY A 54 3.23 0.69 18.07
C GLY A 54 4.04 1.80 18.73
N THR A 55 3.40 2.79 19.37
CA THR A 55 4.08 3.84 20.15
C THR A 55 4.26 3.45 21.62
N THR A 56 5.03 4.25 22.35
CA THR A 56 5.28 4.08 23.78
C THR A 56 4.98 5.36 24.57
N LEU A 57 4.44 5.20 25.77
CA LEU A 57 4.25 6.28 26.75
C LEU A 57 5.00 5.93 28.04
N PRO A 58 6.02 6.71 28.45
CA PRO A 58 6.73 6.47 29.70
C PRO A 58 5.89 6.94 30.90
N PHE A 59 5.86 6.10 31.93
CA PHE A 59 5.31 6.37 33.26
C PHE A 59 6.41 6.34 34.30
N GLN A 60 6.18 7.07 35.39
CA GLN A 60 7.00 7.01 36.60
C GLN A 60 6.21 6.46 37.77
N ALA A 61 6.85 5.65 38.59
CA ALA A 61 6.37 5.24 39.91
C ALA A 61 7.13 6.02 40.98
N ILE A 62 6.42 6.79 41.81
CA ILE A 62 7.01 7.62 42.86
C ILE A 62 6.50 7.12 44.21
N ALA A 63 7.43 6.71 45.07
CA ALA A 63 7.17 6.29 46.43
C ALA A 63 7.39 7.45 47.41
N THR A 64 6.45 7.65 48.33
CA THR A 64 6.59 8.62 49.42
C THR A 64 7.07 7.89 50.67
N PHE A 65 8.23 8.30 51.17
CA PHE A 65 8.84 7.78 52.40
C PHE A 65 8.69 8.79 53.52
N GLU A 66 8.35 8.27 54.69
CA GLU A 66 8.41 8.98 55.96
C GLU A 66 9.56 8.42 56.78
N GLN A 67 10.41 9.31 57.29
CA GLN A 67 11.48 8.97 58.19
C GLN A 67 11.32 9.72 59.49
N THR A 68 11.27 9.01 60.61
CA THR A 68 11.35 9.66 61.92
C THR A 68 12.75 10.25 62.09
N VAL A 69 12.82 11.47 62.62
CA VAL A 69 14.07 12.19 62.87
C VAL A 69 14.09 12.80 64.28
N PRO A 70 15.27 13.08 64.85
CA PRO A 70 15.36 13.74 66.15
C PRO A 70 14.65 15.11 66.17
N PRO A 71 14.19 15.57 67.35
CA PRO A 71 13.66 16.92 67.49
C PRO A 71 14.68 17.98 67.04
N GLY A 72 14.21 18.96 66.26
CA GLY A 72 15.05 20.06 65.75
C GLY A 72 15.69 19.80 64.38
N THR A 73 15.46 18.64 63.74
CA THR A 73 15.88 18.43 62.35
C THR A 73 15.16 19.39 61.40
N GLU A 74 15.94 20.10 60.58
CA GLU A 74 15.42 21.03 59.57
C GLU A 74 14.52 20.32 58.56
N GLY A 75 13.38 20.93 58.23
CA GLY A 75 12.39 20.35 57.31
C GLY A 75 11.48 19.28 57.93
N ALA A 76 11.73 18.85 59.17
CA ALA A 76 10.87 17.89 59.84
C ALA A 76 9.56 18.55 60.33
N GLN A 77 8.43 17.91 60.06
CA GLN A 77 7.14 18.27 60.64
C GLN A 77 6.74 17.18 61.62
N ASN A 78 6.48 17.55 62.88
CA ASN A 78 6.15 16.62 63.97
C ASN A 78 7.18 15.47 64.15
N GLY A 79 8.46 15.74 63.89
CA GLY A 79 9.53 14.74 64.01
C GLY A 79 9.61 13.76 62.83
N VAL A 80 8.98 14.07 61.70
CA VAL A 80 9.01 13.26 60.47
C VAL A 80 9.50 14.10 59.31
N VAL A 81 10.38 13.53 58.49
CA VAL A 81 10.76 14.06 57.18
C VAL A 81 10.08 13.21 56.11
N VAL A 82 9.40 13.87 55.17
CA VAL A 82 8.77 13.23 54.02
C VAL A 82 9.64 13.45 52.79
N ARG A 83 9.89 12.39 52.02
CA ARG A 83 10.60 12.49 50.75
C ARG A 83 9.97 11.59 49.69
N ASP A 84 9.97 12.07 48.46
CA ASP A 84 9.57 11.28 47.30
C ASP A 84 10.82 10.71 46.62
N GLU A 85 10.78 9.43 46.27
CA GLU A 85 11.82 8.77 45.48
C GLU A 85 11.21 8.13 44.22
N ASP A 86 11.95 8.23 43.11
CA ASP A 86 11.61 7.52 41.87
C ASP A 86 12.00 6.04 42.01
N VAL A 87 11.00 5.18 41.96
CA VAL A 87 11.14 3.71 42.09
C VAL A 87 10.80 3.00 40.78
N THR A 88 10.69 3.73 39.66
CA THR A 88 10.22 3.22 38.36
C THR A 88 10.97 1.97 37.91
N GLY A 89 12.30 1.97 38.01
CA GLY A 89 13.15 0.86 37.57
C GLY A 89 13.22 -0.33 38.53
N ILE A 90 12.65 -0.22 39.73
CA ILE A 90 12.67 -1.27 40.76
C ILE A 90 11.27 -1.70 41.22
N ALA A 91 10.22 -1.06 40.70
CA ALA A 91 8.84 -1.45 40.92
C ALA A 91 8.45 -2.62 40.00
N ASP A 92 7.55 -3.48 40.49
CA ASP A 92 6.98 -4.57 39.72
C ASP A 92 5.82 -4.05 38.88
N TRP A 93 6.02 -3.97 37.56
CA TRP A 93 5.02 -3.47 36.61
C TRP A 93 4.18 -4.59 36.00
N GLN A 94 2.87 -4.35 35.88
CA GLN A 94 1.94 -5.29 35.26
C GLN A 94 0.87 -4.57 34.43
N SER A 95 0.53 -5.15 33.28
CA SER A 95 -0.66 -4.78 32.51
C SER A 95 -1.79 -5.76 32.77
N GLN A 96 -3.02 -5.27 32.88
CA GLN A 96 -4.22 -6.11 32.96
C GLN A 96 -4.41 -6.96 31.70
N ASN A 97 -4.00 -6.46 30.53
CA ASN A 97 -4.12 -7.18 29.27
C ASN A 97 -2.98 -6.80 28.32
N SER A 98 -2.00 -7.69 28.20
CA SER A 98 -0.84 -7.53 27.32
C SER A 98 -1.17 -7.61 25.82
N GLY A 99 -2.36 -8.10 25.45
CA GLY A 99 -2.82 -8.07 24.06
C GLY A 99 -3.15 -6.65 23.57
N PHE A 100 -3.45 -5.72 24.47
CA PHE A 100 -3.70 -4.32 24.14
C PHE A 100 -2.53 -3.42 24.50
N ALA A 101 -1.97 -3.56 25.70
CA ALA A 101 -0.83 -2.76 26.16
C ALA A 101 0.15 -3.60 26.98
N THR A 102 1.44 -3.53 26.66
CA THR A 102 2.50 -4.10 27.50
C THR A 102 3.15 -3.01 28.34
N VAL A 103 3.72 -3.38 29.48
CA VAL A 103 4.53 -2.46 30.29
C VAL A 103 5.81 -3.15 30.70
N ASP A 104 6.93 -2.44 30.56
CA ASP A 104 8.24 -2.88 31.04
C ASP A 104 8.95 -1.67 31.66
N SER A 105 9.31 -1.77 32.94
CA SER A 105 10.08 -0.75 33.65
C SER A 105 9.49 0.68 33.50
N GLY A 106 8.16 0.79 33.59
CA GLY A 106 7.41 2.04 33.41
C GLY A 106 7.15 2.45 31.97
N ILE A 107 7.70 1.77 30.96
CA ILE A 107 7.45 2.06 29.55
C ILE A 107 6.23 1.26 29.09
N VAL A 108 5.11 1.94 28.83
CA VAL A 108 3.89 1.32 28.32
C VAL A 108 3.88 1.38 26.79
N ARG A 109 3.72 0.24 26.10
CA ARG A 109 3.64 0.14 24.64
C ARG A 109 2.24 -0.28 24.19
N GLY A 110 1.68 0.42 23.21
CA GLY A 110 0.42 0.04 22.57
C GLY A 110 0.63 -1.13 21.59
N VAL A 111 -0.17 -2.19 21.71
CA VAL A 111 -0.08 -3.42 20.89
C VAL A 111 -1.27 -3.56 19.95
N SER A 112 -2.48 -3.23 20.40
CA SER A 112 -3.69 -3.28 19.57
C SER A 112 -4.76 -2.33 20.12
N PRO A 113 -5.66 -1.82 19.27
CA PRO A 113 -6.72 -0.93 19.70
C PRO A 113 -7.57 -1.60 20.76
N SER A 114 -7.74 -0.90 21.87
CA SER A 114 -8.37 -1.48 23.07
C SER A 114 -9.89 -1.31 23.11
N GLY A 115 -10.43 -0.31 22.40
CA GLY A 115 -11.83 0.09 22.49
C GLY A 115 -12.28 0.57 23.89
N GLY A 116 -11.34 0.74 24.84
CA GLY A 116 -11.62 1.03 26.24
C GLY A 116 -10.34 1.19 27.07
N GLN A 117 -10.50 1.31 28.39
CA GLN A 117 -9.35 1.50 29.28
C GLN A 117 -8.65 0.18 29.63
N VAL A 118 -7.32 0.17 29.58
CA VAL A 118 -6.44 -0.89 30.06
C VAL A 118 -5.77 -0.42 31.35
N ARG A 119 -5.90 -1.22 32.42
CA ARG A 119 -5.26 -0.90 33.70
C ARG A 119 -3.78 -1.31 33.69
N ILE A 120 -2.93 -0.37 34.09
CA ILE A 120 -1.50 -0.57 34.38
C ILE A 120 -1.29 -0.47 35.88
N THR A 121 -0.49 -1.37 36.44
CA THR A 121 -0.23 -1.49 37.87
C THR A 121 1.28 -1.47 38.12
N ALA A 122 1.70 -0.79 39.18
CA ALA A 122 3.06 -0.87 39.72
C ALA A 122 2.96 -1.22 41.20
N ALA A 123 3.78 -2.17 41.65
CA ALA A 123 3.90 -2.54 43.05
C ALA A 123 5.32 -2.31 43.56
N TYR A 124 5.45 -1.81 44.78
CA TYR A 124 6.75 -1.57 45.42
C TYR A 124 6.60 -1.64 46.94
N GLU A 125 7.44 -2.43 47.62
CA GLU A 125 7.48 -2.58 49.08
C GLU A 125 6.08 -2.83 49.70
N GLY A 126 5.25 -3.64 49.04
CA GLY A 126 3.90 -4.01 49.49
C GLY A 126 2.79 -3.00 49.17
N LEU A 127 3.11 -1.82 48.63
CA LEU A 127 2.13 -0.87 48.10
C LEU A 127 1.84 -1.15 46.62
N VAL A 128 0.62 -0.82 46.19
CA VAL A 128 0.15 -1.00 44.82
C VAL A 128 -0.50 0.29 44.34
N ALA A 129 -0.05 0.77 43.18
CA ALA A 129 -0.64 1.91 42.48
C ALA A 129 -1.17 1.47 41.11
N GLN A 130 -2.16 2.20 40.59
CA GLN A 130 -2.77 1.89 39.30
C GLN A 130 -3.05 3.15 38.49
N THR A 131 -2.99 3.01 37.17
CA THR A 131 -3.40 4.01 36.19
C THR A 131 -4.14 3.34 35.03
N PHE A 132 -4.81 4.13 34.20
CA PHE A 132 -5.58 3.66 33.05
C PHE A 132 -5.07 4.32 31.77
N VAL A 133 -4.78 3.49 30.78
CA VAL A 133 -4.41 3.93 29.43
C VAL A 133 -5.46 3.49 28.43
N THR A 134 -5.61 4.23 27.34
CA THR A 134 -6.46 3.83 26.21
C THR A 134 -5.56 3.65 25.00
N VAL A 135 -5.53 2.46 24.43
CA VAL A 135 -4.78 2.19 23.19
C VAL A 135 -5.69 2.50 22.02
N THR A 136 -5.31 3.49 21.21
CA THR A 136 -6.02 3.95 20.01
C THR A 136 -5.46 3.26 18.77
N GLU A 137 -6.07 3.49 17.60
CA GLU A 137 -5.52 3.08 16.31
C GLU A 137 -4.08 3.59 16.09
N ALA A 138 -3.33 2.90 15.24
CA ALA A 138 -2.02 3.36 14.81
C ALA A 138 -2.15 4.71 14.08
N VAL A 139 -1.18 5.59 14.29
CA VAL A 139 -1.15 6.90 13.62
C VAL A 139 -0.21 6.85 12.43
N LEU A 140 -0.52 7.64 11.40
CA LEU A 140 0.38 7.82 10.26
C LEU A 140 1.69 8.44 10.76
N VAL A 141 2.83 7.93 10.31
CA VAL A 141 4.17 8.48 10.62
C VAL A 141 4.89 9.01 9.39
N GLY A 142 4.50 8.56 8.20
CA GLY A 142 5.06 9.04 6.93
C GLY A 142 4.30 8.54 5.72
N VAL A 143 4.64 9.07 4.55
CA VAL A 143 4.18 8.57 3.25
C VAL A 143 5.27 7.67 2.67
N ASP A 144 4.90 6.48 2.21
CA ASP A 144 5.83 5.48 1.67
C ASP A 144 5.96 5.58 0.15
N HIS A 145 4.85 5.47 -0.60
CA HIS A 145 4.87 5.52 -2.06
C HIS A 145 3.53 5.93 -2.67
N VAL A 146 3.55 6.24 -3.96
CA VAL A 146 2.37 6.37 -4.82
C VAL A 146 2.50 5.43 -6.02
N ARG A 147 1.37 4.95 -6.53
CA ARG A 147 1.34 4.08 -7.73
C ARG A 147 -0.02 4.11 -8.43
N PRO A 148 -0.12 3.70 -9.70
CA PRO A 148 -1.41 3.48 -10.35
C PRO A 148 -2.21 2.36 -9.69
N ARG A 149 -3.53 2.54 -9.57
CA ARG A 149 -4.45 1.55 -8.95
C ARG A 149 -4.50 0.21 -9.68
N ALA A 150 -4.22 0.20 -10.99
CA ALA A 150 -4.23 -1.03 -11.80
C ALA A 150 -2.94 -1.86 -11.74
N ALA A 151 -1.87 -1.36 -11.09
CA ALA A 151 -0.63 -2.10 -11.02
C ALA A 151 -0.74 -3.28 -10.01
N THR A 152 -0.56 -4.53 -10.48
CA THR A 152 -0.62 -5.73 -9.62
C THR A 152 0.52 -5.78 -8.59
N ALA A 153 1.66 -5.17 -8.89
CA ALA A 153 2.79 -5.04 -7.98
C ALA A 153 3.44 -3.66 -8.09
N ARG A 154 3.99 -3.16 -6.97
CA ARG A 154 4.81 -1.94 -6.95
C ARG A 154 6.09 -2.18 -7.75
N ASP A 155 6.40 -1.29 -8.69
CA ASP A 155 7.71 -1.28 -9.36
C ASP A 155 8.77 -0.78 -8.35
N PRO A 156 9.90 -1.48 -8.13
CA PRO A 156 10.94 -1.06 -7.20
C PRO A 156 11.58 0.32 -7.50
N ALA A 157 11.45 0.81 -8.73
CA ALA A 157 11.88 2.13 -9.18
C ALA A 157 10.74 3.16 -9.20
N ASP A 158 9.54 2.78 -8.73
CA ASP A 158 8.31 3.59 -8.76
C ASP A 158 8.05 4.20 -10.16
N ARG A 159 8.32 3.41 -11.21
CA ARG A 159 8.14 3.77 -12.61
C ARG A 159 6.99 2.97 -13.20
N TYR A 160 6.09 3.65 -13.89
CA TYR A 160 4.89 3.06 -14.47
C TYR A 160 4.66 3.60 -15.89
N THR A 161 4.06 2.78 -16.75
CA THR A 161 3.73 3.12 -18.14
C THR A 161 2.22 3.24 -18.32
N ALA A 162 1.80 4.10 -19.24
CA ALA A 162 0.43 4.22 -19.70
C ALA A 162 0.39 4.76 -21.14
N ALA A 163 -0.60 4.37 -21.94
CA ALA A 163 -0.78 4.95 -23.26
C ALA A 163 -1.42 6.34 -23.21
N ALA A 164 -1.00 7.22 -24.12
CA ALA A 164 -1.60 8.53 -24.33
C ALA A 164 -3.12 8.43 -24.57
N GLY A 165 -3.88 9.33 -23.97
CA GLY A 165 -5.35 9.34 -24.02
C GLY A 165 -6.02 8.53 -22.90
N SER A 166 -5.26 7.84 -22.05
CA SER A 166 -5.77 7.07 -20.92
C SER A 166 -5.97 7.92 -19.66
N ALA A 167 -6.92 7.54 -18.82
CA ALA A 167 -7.11 8.08 -17.48
C ALA A 167 -6.52 7.12 -16.43
N VAL A 168 -5.54 7.58 -15.66
CA VAL A 168 -4.76 6.76 -14.73
C VAL A 168 -5.03 7.21 -13.29
N PRO A 169 -5.86 6.48 -12.51
CA PRO A 169 -6.06 6.74 -11.09
C PRO A 169 -4.85 6.25 -10.29
N PHE A 170 -4.35 7.11 -9.40
CA PHE A 170 -3.28 6.79 -8.47
C PHE A 170 -3.83 6.46 -7.08
N GLU A 171 -3.01 5.78 -6.31
CA GLU A 171 -3.20 5.54 -4.88
C GLU A 171 -1.92 5.85 -4.13
N ILE A 172 -2.05 6.24 -2.87
CA ILE A 172 -0.96 6.63 -1.98
C ILE A 172 -0.94 5.72 -0.76
N PHE A 173 0.25 5.33 -0.34
CA PHE A 173 0.48 4.46 0.80
C PHE A 173 1.31 5.18 1.84
N GLY A 174 1.01 4.93 3.12
CA GLY A 174 1.74 5.49 4.25
C GLY A 174 2.21 4.45 5.24
N GLU A 175 3.26 4.80 5.97
CA GLU A 175 3.80 4.04 7.08
C GLU A 175 3.11 4.47 8.37
N PHE A 176 2.66 3.50 9.17
CA PHE A 176 1.98 3.73 10.44
C PHE A 176 2.88 3.40 11.63
N SER A 177 2.54 3.93 12.80
CA SER A 177 3.32 3.77 14.03
C SER A 177 3.50 2.33 14.50
N ASP A 178 2.72 1.39 13.97
CA ASP A 178 2.85 -0.05 14.18
C ASP A 178 3.78 -0.75 13.18
N GLY A 179 4.38 0.00 12.26
CA GLY A 179 5.27 -0.48 11.19
C GLY A 179 4.54 -1.03 9.97
N ALA A 180 3.20 -0.99 9.94
CA ALA A 180 2.45 -1.42 8.77
C ALA A 180 2.46 -0.33 7.68
N ILE A 181 2.52 -0.77 6.43
CA ILE A 181 2.23 0.08 5.27
C ILE A 181 0.78 -0.15 4.87
N ARG A 182 0.00 0.92 4.74
CA ARG A 182 -1.41 0.86 4.35
C ARG A 182 -1.72 1.92 3.31
N GLN A 183 -2.70 1.64 2.47
CA GLN A 183 -3.29 2.64 1.59
C GLN A 183 -3.92 3.75 2.45
N LEU A 184 -3.74 4.99 2.03
CA LEU A 184 -4.40 6.13 2.66
C LEU A 184 -5.71 6.38 1.92
N ASP A 185 -6.81 6.12 2.60
CA ASP A 185 -8.14 6.40 2.07
C ASP A 185 -8.41 7.91 2.15
N GLU A 186 -8.91 8.51 1.06
CA GLU A 186 -9.22 9.94 0.98
C GLU A 186 -10.31 10.38 1.99
N GLY A 187 -11.11 9.45 2.51
CA GLY A 187 -12.07 9.73 3.59
C GLY A 187 -11.42 9.97 4.96
N SER A 188 -10.15 9.58 5.12
CA SER A 188 -9.38 9.75 6.37
C SER A 188 -8.23 10.75 6.24
N PHE A 189 -7.78 11.03 5.02
CA PHE A 189 -6.64 11.91 4.73
C PHE A 189 -6.93 12.80 3.54
N ASP A 190 -6.67 14.11 3.68
CA ASP A 190 -6.73 15.04 2.55
C ASP A 190 -5.43 14.94 1.74
N VAL A 191 -5.53 14.48 0.49
CA VAL A 191 -4.40 14.31 -0.43
C VAL A 191 -4.51 15.30 -1.57
N SER A 192 -3.44 16.07 -1.82
CA SER A 192 -3.33 16.91 -3.03
C SER A 192 -2.43 16.23 -4.05
N TRP A 193 -2.90 16.12 -5.28
CA TRP A 193 -2.19 15.47 -6.38
C TRP A 193 -1.64 16.50 -7.37
N THR A 194 -0.41 16.30 -7.86
CA THR A 194 0.19 17.14 -8.89
C THR A 194 1.01 16.34 -9.89
N SER A 195 1.13 16.88 -11.11
CA SER A 195 2.05 16.41 -12.15
C SER A 195 3.17 17.44 -12.35
N SER A 196 4.41 16.99 -12.54
CA SER A 196 5.52 17.88 -12.86
C SER A 196 5.44 18.48 -14.27
N ASP A 197 4.69 17.83 -15.16
CA ASP A 197 4.46 18.24 -16.55
C ASP A 197 3.02 17.91 -16.95
N THR A 198 2.16 18.94 -16.89
CA THR A 198 0.74 18.84 -17.27
C THR A 198 0.52 18.73 -18.77
N THR A 199 1.55 18.90 -19.60
CA THR A 199 1.44 18.61 -21.04
C THR A 199 1.53 17.12 -21.35
N VAL A 200 2.17 16.35 -20.46
CA VAL A 200 2.30 14.89 -20.55
C VAL A 200 1.14 14.19 -19.86
N ALA A 201 0.86 14.54 -18.60
CA ALA A 201 -0.31 14.05 -17.88
C ALA A 201 -0.88 15.14 -16.99
N ASP A 202 -2.18 15.40 -17.12
CA ASP A 202 -2.89 16.49 -16.45
C ASP A 202 -3.98 15.95 -15.52
N ASN A 203 -4.26 16.71 -14.48
CA ASN A 203 -5.32 16.42 -13.52
C ASN A 203 -6.13 17.69 -13.26
N PRO A 204 -7.07 18.02 -14.16
CA PRO A 204 -7.87 19.22 -14.04
C PRO A 204 -8.97 19.12 -12.97
N ALA A 205 -9.23 17.91 -12.46
CA ALA A 205 -10.26 17.65 -11.45
C ALA A 205 -9.73 17.79 -10.01
N ASP A 206 -8.41 17.95 -9.85
CA ASP A 206 -7.70 17.94 -8.57
C ASP A 206 -7.99 16.66 -7.73
N ASP A 207 -8.22 15.53 -8.40
CA ASP A 207 -8.50 14.22 -7.78
C ASP A 207 -7.29 13.28 -7.87
N GLU A 208 -7.43 11.96 -7.71
CA GLU A 208 -6.32 11.02 -7.86
C GLU A 208 -6.04 10.60 -9.32
N THR A 209 -6.80 11.09 -10.29
CA THR A 209 -6.80 10.60 -11.68
C THR A 209 -6.10 11.55 -12.65
N PHE A 210 -5.11 11.03 -13.35
CA PHE A 210 -4.36 11.78 -14.36
C PHE A 210 -4.74 11.35 -15.77
N ASN A 211 -5.17 12.31 -16.58
CA ASN A 211 -5.37 12.13 -18.02
C ASN A 211 -4.03 12.25 -18.73
N THR A 212 -3.58 11.19 -19.39
CA THR A 212 -2.38 11.21 -20.21
C THR A 212 -2.68 11.87 -21.55
N LEU A 213 -1.84 12.82 -21.98
CA LEU A 213 -2.11 13.69 -23.14
C LEU A 213 -1.09 13.48 -24.26
N THR A 214 0.19 13.61 -23.96
CA THR A 214 1.26 13.51 -24.95
C THR A 214 2.33 12.51 -24.50
N VAL A 215 2.99 11.89 -25.47
CA VAL A 215 4.12 10.98 -25.22
C VAL A 215 5.21 11.73 -24.48
N GLY A 216 5.68 11.16 -23.38
CA GLY A 216 6.66 11.82 -22.53
C GLY A 216 6.83 11.14 -21.19
N THR A 217 7.43 11.85 -20.25
CA THR A 217 7.62 11.35 -18.88
C THR A 217 7.37 12.48 -17.91
N THR A 218 6.58 12.22 -16.88
CA THR A 218 6.28 13.16 -15.80
C THR A 218 6.39 12.48 -14.44
N GLN A 219 6.49 13.27 -13.36
CA GLN A 219 6.38 12.81 -11.99
C GLN A 219 5.00 13.13 -11.45
N ILE A 220 4.32 12.09 -10.96
CA ILE A 220 3.06 12.21 -10.23
C ILE A 220 3.37 12.26 -8.74
N ARG A 221 2.86 13.27 -8.05
CA ARG A 221 3.09 13.50 -6.62
C ARG A 221 1.77 13.52 -5.87
N GLY A 222 1.65 12.66 -4.86
CA GLY A 222 0.60 12.74 -3.85
C GLY A 222 1.16 13.35 -2.57
N THR A 223 0.52 14.40 -2.05
CA THR A 223 0.93 15.09 -0.81
C THR A 223 -0.20 15.04 0.20
N VAL A 224 0.07 14.49 1.40
CA VAL A 224 -0.87 14.46 2.50
C VAL A 224 -0.84 15.82 3.20
N THR A 225 -1.97 16.52 3.18
CA THR A 225 -2.10 17.90 3.67
C THR A 225 -2.75 18.00 5.04
N ASN A 226 -3.46 16.96 5.48
CA ASN A 226 -4.13 16.90 6.77
C ASN A 226 -3.84 15.58 7.48
N ALA A 227 -2.72 15.55 8.21
CA ALA A 227 -2.37 14.45 9.10
C ALA A 227 -1.91 15.02 10.45
N GLN A 228 -2.54 14.58 11.54
CA GLN A 228 -2.17 15.01 12.89
C GLN A 228 -0.72 14.59 13.20
N GLY A 229 0.12 15.56 13.53
CA GLY A 229 1.51 15.32 13.96
C GLY A 229 2.50 15.07 12.83
N ILE A 230 2.11 15.25 11.56
CA ILE A 230 3.00 15.12 10.40
C ILE A 230 3.09 16.47 9.69
N ASP A 231 4.32 16.96 9.49
CA ASP A 231 4.62 18.03 8.53
C ASP A 231 4.35 17.49 7.11
N PRO A 232 3.78 18.25 6.16
CA PRO A 232 3.26 17.71 4.91
C PRO A 232 4.21 16.70 4.26
N ALA A 233 3.77 15.45 4.20
CA ALA A 233 4.53 14.34 3.68
C ALA A 233 4.03 14.00 2.27
N PHE A 234 4.93 13.57 1.40
CA PHE A 234 4.61 13.28 0.01
C PHE A 234 5.44 12.12 -0.51
N ALA A 235 4.93 11.48 -1.57
CA ALA A 235 5.68 10.56 -2.40
C ALA A 235 5.47 10.88 -3.87
N THR A 236 6.37 10.36 -4.70
CA THR A 236 6.36 10.57 -6.15
C THR A 236 6.53 9.26 -6.89
N ALA A 237 5.85 9.12 -8.03
CA ALA A 237 6.08 8.06 -9.01
C ALA A 237 6.36 8.67 -10.38
N GLN A 238 7.17 7.98 -11.18
CA GLN A 238 7.40 8.32 -12.58
C GLN A 238 6.33 7.69 -13.44
N LEU A 239 5.61 8.52 -14.19
CA LEU A 239 4.67 8.09 -15.22
C LEU A 239 5.30 8.32 -16.60
N VAL A 240 5.42 7.25 -17.37
CA VAL A 240 5.89 7.25 -18.76
C VAL A 240 4.67 7.11 -19.64
N VAL A 241 4.39 8.14 -20.43
CA VAL A 241 3.30 8.13 -21.39
C VAL A 241 3.86 7.69 -22.73
N GLU A 242 3.34 6.58 -23.24
CA GLU A 242 3.72 5.99 -24.51
C GLU A 242 2.68 6.31 -25.59
N PRO A 243 3.05 6.32 -26.88
CA PRO A 243 2.07 6.55 -27.94
C PRO A 243 0.99 5.48 -27.87
N LEU A 244 -0.28 5.88 -28.07
CA LEU A 244 -1.33 4.93 -28.41
C LEU A 244 -0.84 4.13 -29.63
N ASN A 245 -1.07 2.83 -29.64
CA ASN A 245 -0.55 2.03 -30.72
C ASN A 245 -1.13 2.55 -32.05
N ALA A 246 -0.30 2.60 -33.10
CA ALA A 246 -0.70 3.20 -34.37
C ALA A 246 -1.84 2.44 -35.08
N PHE A 247 -2.26 1.29 -34.54
CA PHE A 247 -3.20 0.36 -35.13
C PHE A 247 -4.60 0.43 -34.49
N CYS A 248 -4.72 1.07 -33.34
CA CYS A 248 -5.96 1.35 -32.65
C CYS A 248 -6.21 2.87 -32.64
N GLU A 249 -7.44 3.28 -32.91
CA GLU A 249 -7.89 4.65 -32.60
C GLU A 249 -8.27 4.77 -31.12
N SER A 250 -8.73 3.67 -30.54
CA SER A 250 -8.95 3.52 -29.10
C SER A 250 -8.65 2.08 -28.67
N GLU A 251 -8.06 1.93 -27.49
CA GLU A 251 -7.67 0.66 -26.89
C GLU A 251 -8.50 0.40 -25.63
N PHE A 252 -8.67 -0.87 -25.29
CA PHE A 252 -9.02 -1.22 -23.91
C PHE A 252 -7.74 -1.08 -23.08
N VAL A 253 -7.73 -0.15 -22.12
CA VAL A 253 -6.57 0.11 -21.26
C VAL A 253 -6.95 -0.07 -19.79
N ALA A 254 -6.04 -0.61 -18.99
CA ALA A 254 -6.19 -0.71 -17.54
C ALA A 254 -5.83 0.61 -16.84
N PRO A 255 -6.58 1.04 -15.80
CA PRO A 255 -8.01 0.80 -15.56
C PRO A 255 -8.86 1.75 -16.46
N PRO A 256 -10.16 1.47 -16.68
CA PRO A 256 -11.05 0.55 -15.94
C PRO A 256 -11.32 -0.79 -16.65
N SER A 257 -10.44 -1.24 -17.54
CA SER A 257 -10.63 -2.53 -18.21
C SER A 257 -10.45 -3.72 -17.24
N VAL A 258 -11.37 -4.69 -17.32
CA VAL A 258 -11.41 -5.94 -16.56
C VAL A 258 -11.15 -7.11 -17.49
N PHE A 259 -10.36 -8.07 -17.01
CA PHE A 259 -9.96 -9.27 -17.73
C PHE A 259 -10.66 -10.51 -17.17
N SER A 260 -11.11 -11.40 -18.05
CA SER A 260 -11.48 -12.77 -17.70
C SER A 260 -11.07 -13.75 -18.79
N ASP A 261 -10.52 -14.89 -18.39
CA ASP A 261 -10.23 -16.01 -19.28
C ASP A 261 -11.20 -17.17 -19.08
N ALA A 262 -11.39 -17.97 -20.12
CA ALA A 262 -12.11 -19.23 -20.02
C ALA A 262 -11.48 -20.27 -20.95
N ALA A 263 -11.23 -21.46 -20.42
CA ALA A 263 -10.86 -22.63 -21.20
C ALA A 263 -12.04 -23.60 -21.30
N SER A 264 -12.16 -24.27 -22.44
CA SER A 264 -13.10 -25.39 -22.60
C SER A 264 -12.77 -26.53 -21.61
N ASP A 265 -13.79 -27.23 -21.10
CA ASP A 265 -13.63 -28.37 -20.18
C ASP A 265 -12.74 -29.50 -20.72
N LEU A 266 -12.58 -29.57 -22.05
CA LEU A 266 -11.80 -30.58 -22.76
C LEU A 266 -10.37 -30.15 -23.06
N CYS A 267 -10.00 -28.91 -22.77
CA CYS A 267 -8.63 -28.45 -22.97
C CYS A 267 -7.75 -28.76 -21.76
N LEU A 268 -7.03 -29.87 -21.84
CA LEU A 268 -6.04 -30.21 -20.83
C LEU A 268 -4.84 -29.27 -20.93
N ALA A 269 -4.62 -28.49 -19.87
CA ALA A 269 -3.55 -27.50 -19.75
C ALA A 269 -3.66 -26.31 -20.71
N CYS A 270 -4.86 -25.92 -21.13
CA CYS A 270 -5.05 -24.56 -21.66
C CYS A 270 -4.71 -23.56 -20.56
N ASP A 271 -4.00 -22.49 -20.93
CA ASP A 271 -3.66 -21.42 -20.02
C ASP A 271 -3.55 -20.08 -20.77
N VAL A 272 -3.70 -19.00 -20.02
CA VAL A 272 -3.41 -17.64 -20.48
C VAL A 272 -2.33 -17.05 -19.57
N GLU A 273 -1.10 -17.02 -20.05
CA GLU A 273 0.01 -16.42 -19.32
C GLU A 273 0.01 -14.90 -19.51
N GLN A 274 0.32 -14.16 -18.44
CA GLN A 274 0.45 -12.70 -18.45
C GLN A 274 -0.77 -11.93 -19.01
N PRO A 275 -1.99 -12.18 -18.53
CA PRO A 275 -3.19 -11.57 -19.09
C PRO A 275 -3.23 -10.03 -19.02
N ALA A 276 -2.54 -9.42 -18.04
CA ALA A 276 -2.43 -7.97 -17.92
C ALA A 276 -1.74 -7.31 -19.13
N ALA A 277 -0.85 -8.04 -19.81
CA ALA A 277 -0.14 -7.54 -20.98
C ALA A 277 -1.03 -7.41 -22.24
N ILE A 278 -2.28 -7.91 -22.20
CA ILE A 278 -3.22 -7.82 -23.33
C ILE A 278 -3.84 -6.42 -23.44
N PHE A 279 -3.80 -5.63 -22.37
CA PHE A 279 -4.49 -4.34 -22.25
C PHE A 279 -3.66 -3.30 -21.46
N ASP A 280 -2.33 -3.45 -21.49
CA ASP A 280 -1.36 -2.49 -20.92
C ASP A 280 -0.93 -1.42 -21.94
N ALA A 281 -1.41 -1.53 -23.19
CA ALA A 281 -1.11 -0.67 -24.33
C ALA A 281 0.38 -0.67 -24.77
N ASN A 282 1.18 -1.63 -24.32
CA ASN A 282 2.55 -1.81 -24.76
C ASN A 282 2.65 -2.94 -25.79
N ILE A 283 2.94 -2.59 -27.03
CA ILE A 283 3.06 -3.55 -28.14
C ILE A 283 4.30 -4.46 -28.09
N GLU A 284 5.20 -4.25 -27.12
CA GLU A 284 6.36 -5.13 -26.90
C GLU A 284 6.07 -6.22 -25.86
N THR A 285 4.99 -6.08 -25.07
CA THR A 285 4.50 -7.09 -24.12
C THR A 285 3.28 -7.81 -24.69
N PHE A 286 3.06 -9.05 -24.27
CA PHE A 286 1.93 -9.84 -24.74
C PHE A 286 1.47 -10.87 -23.72
N GLY A 287 0.17 -11.15 -23.70
CA GLY A 287 -0.38 -12.33 -23.06
C GLY A 287 -0.27 -13.53 -23.99
N THR A 288 0.03 -14.72 -23.47
CA THR A 288 0.17 -15.94 -24.28
C THR A 288 -1.00 -16.88 -24.05
N MET A 289 -1.80 -17.13 -25.08
CA MET A 289 -2.86 -18.13 -25.09
C MET A 289 -2.29 -19.46 -25.59
N SER A 290 -2.30 -20.50 -24.74
CA SER A 290 -1.69 -21.79 -25.05
C SER A 290 -2.71 -22.93 -25.09
N ILE A 291 -2.64 -23.76 -26.13
CA ILE A 291 -3.40 -25.01 -26.26
C ILE A 291 -2.40 -26.16 -26.49
N PRO A 292 -1.83 -26.74 -25.42
CA PRO A 292 -0.74 -27.72 -25.57
C PRO A 292 -1.22 -29.07 -26.08
N LEU A 293 -2.40 -29.52 -25.66
CA LEU A 293 -2.99 -30.82 -26.02
C LEU A 293 -4.48 -30.68 -26.33
N GLY A 294 -4.79 -30.34 -27.58
CA GLY A 294 -6.15 -30.45 -28.11
C GLY A 294 -6.52 -31.92 -28.34
N LEU A 295 -6.99 -32.64 -27.30
CA LEU A 295 -7.31 -34.07 -27.43
C LEU A 295 -8.56 -34.34 -28.28
N LEU A 296 -9.33 -33.32 -28.63
CA LEU A 296 -10.53 -33.38 -29.45
C LEU A 296 -10.72 -32.02 -30.14
N LEU A 297 -11.43 -32.00 -31.28
CA LEU A 297 -11.75 -30.83 -32.13
C LEU A 297 -12.48 -29.65 -31.46
N GLN A 298 -12.60 -29.67 -30.14
CA GLN A 298 -13.44 -28.76 -29.36
C GLN A 298 -12.65 -28.08 -28.24
N SER A 299 -11.32 -28.19 -28.22
CA SER A 299 -10.49 -27.45 -27.27
C SER A 299 -10.38 -25.99 -27.69
N SER A 300 -10.77 -25.07 -26.82
CA SER A 300 -10.56 -23.64 -26.99
C SER A 300 -10.11 -22.98 -25.70
N VAL A 301 -9.40 -21.86 -25.86
CA VAL A 301 -9.09 -20.89 -24.81
C VAL A 301 -9.59 -19.53 -25.28
N SER A 302 -10.19 -18.78 -24.37
CA SER A 302 -10.73 -17.46 -24.67
C SER A 302 -10.26 -16.44 -23.65
N VAL A 303 -10.03 -15.22 -24.13
CA VAL A 303 -9.73 -14.04 -23.32
C VAL A 303 -10.80 -13.00 -23.57
N THR A 304 -11.30 -12.40 -22.51
CA THR A 304 -12.31 -11.34 -22.56
C THR A 304 -11.74 -10.09 -21.91
N VAL A 305 -11.78 -8.99 -22.65
CA VAL A 305 -11.44 -7.65 -22.15
C VAL A 305 -12.70 -6.81 -22.20
N SER A 306 -13.09 -6.21 -21.09
CA SER A 306 -14.28 -5.37 -21.01
C SER A 306 -14.03 -4.13 -20.18
N GLN A 307 -14.73 -3.05 -20.45
CA GLN A 307 -14.63 -1.80 -19.71
C GLN A 307 -16.01 -1.47 -19.15
N THR A 308 -16.12 -1.16 -17.86
CA THR A 308 -17.39 -0.73 -17.24
C THR A 308 -17.14 0.47 -16.34
N PRO A 309 -18.09 1.42 -16.23
CA PRO A 309 -19.42 1.46 -16.87
C PRO A 309 -19.40 2.06 -18.30
N THR A 310 -18.24 2.40 -18.85
CA THR A 310 -18.12 3.01 -20.18
C THR A 310 -18.26 1.96 -21.29
N ASN A 311 -18.78 2.37 -22.45
CA ASN A 311 -18.71 1.55 -23.66
C ASN A 311 -17.62 2.15 -24.57
N PRO A 312 -16.45 1.51 -24.72
CA PRO A 312 -15.40 2.01 -25.59
C PRO A 312 -15.61 1.59 -27.06
N LEU A 313 -16.51 0.66 -27.34
CA LEU A 313 -16.83 0.21 -28.70
C LEU A 313 -17.72 1.22 -29.42
N SER A 314 -17.48 1.40 -30.72
CA SER A 314 -18.25 2.31 -31.58
C SER A 314 -18.93 1.56 -32.71
N VAL A 315 -20.27 1.58 -32.75
CA VAL A 315 -21.05 1.01 -33.85
C VAL A 315 -20.60 1.62 -35.19
N GLY A 316 -20.45 0.77 -36.21
CA GLY A 316 -19.99 1.17 -37.54
C GLY A 316 -18.47 1.33 -37.68
N ARG A 317 -17.70 1.12 -36.60
CA ARG A 317 -16.23 1.04 -36.65
C ARG A 317 -15.77 -0.40 -36.38
N PRO A 318 -14.63 -0.86 -36.89
CA PRO A 318 -14.10 -2.18 -36.57
C PRO A 318 -13.45 -2.18 -35.18
N ALA A 319 -13.35 -3.36 -34.56
CA ALA A 319 -12.63 -3.61 -33.32
C ALA A 319 -11.68 -4.80 -33.51
N GLY A 320 -10.75 -5.08 -32.60
CA GLY A 320 -9.81 -6.17 -32.85
C GLY A 320 -8.72 -6.39 -31.82
N PHE A 321 -7.75 -7.22 -32.18
CA PHE A 321 -6.59 -7.56 -31.37
C PHE A 321 -5.31 -7.49 -32.20
N LEU A 322 -4.21 -7.05 -31.59
CA LEU A 322 -2.87 -7.24 -32.13
C LEU A 322 -2.37 -8.60 -31.68
N VAL A 323 -2.04 -9.46 -32.64
CA VAL A 323 -1.66 -10.85 -32.38
C VAL A 323 -0.39 -11.25 -33.12
N SER A 324 0.32 -12.22 -32.57
CA SER A 324 1.50 -12.84 -33.19
C SER A 324 1.59 -14.33 -32.83
N ARG A 325 2.50 -15.04 -33.51
CA ARG A 325 2.80 -16.45 -33.24
C ARG A 325 4.30 -16.66 -33.25
N SER A 326 4.81 -17.42 -32.28
CA SER A 326 6.24 -17.68 -32.12
C SER A 326 6.82 -18.59 -33.21
N ASP A 327 6.00 -19.49 -33.78
CA ASP A 327 6.52 -20.66 -34.52
C ASP A 327 6.15 -20.68 -36.00
N SER A 328 5.33 -19.74 -36.48
CA SER A 328 4.84 -19.73 -37.86
C SER A 328 4.34 -18.36 -38.29
N LEU A 329 4.49 -18.05 -39.58
CA LEU A 329 3.79 -16.93 -40.21
C LEU A 329 2.29 -17.05 -39.95
N LEU A 330 1.69 -15.95 -39.48
CA LEU A 330 0.24 -15.81 -39.39
C LEU A 330 -0.35 -16.00 -40.80
N SER A 331 -1.04 -17.11 -41.00
CA SER A 331 -1.60 -17.50 -42.29
C SER A 331 -3.13 -17.47 -42.23
N ALA A 332 -3.79 -17.64 -43.38
CA ALA A 332 -5.25 -17.77 -43.47
C ALA A 332 -5.81 -18.91 -42.59
N GLU A 333 -4.97 -19.86 -42.15
CA GLU A 333 -5.34 -20.92 -41.22
C GLU A 333 -5.66 -20.38 -39.81
N LEU A 334 -5.01 -19.29 -39.38
CA LEU A 334 -5.37 -18.64 -38.11
C LEU A 334 -6.82 -18.18 -38.12
N LEU A 335 -7.28 -17.62 -39.24
CA LEU A 335 -8.65 -17.11 -39.36
C LEU A 335 -9.70 -18.21 -39.21
N SER A 336 -9.35 -19.48 -39.49
CA SER A 336 -10.24 -20.61 -39.22
C SER A 336 -10.30 -21.06 -37.77
N ASP A 337 -9.29 -20.71 -36.98
CA ASP A 337 -9.12 -21.16 -35.60
C ASP A 337 -9.45 -20.07 -34.59
N VAL A 338 -9.79 -18.86 -35.04
CA VAL A 338 -10.05 -17.71 -34.18
C VAL A 338 -11.46 -17.16 -34.40
N THR A 339 -12.13 -16.82 -33.31
CA THR A 339 -13.35 -16.01 -33.32
C THR A 339 -13.19 -14.78 -32.44
N ILE A 340 -13.77 -13.67 -32.87
CA ILE A 340 -13.92 -12.46 -32.06
C ILE A 340 -15.41 -12.26 -31.78
N GLU A 341 -15.76 -11.99 -30.54
CA GLU A 341 -17.13 -11.68 -30.13
C GLU A 341 -17.17 -10.31 -29.44
N THR A 342 -18.20 -9.52 -29.73
CA THR A 342 -18.55 -8.39 -28.85
C THR A 342 -19.39 -8.91 -27.71
N VAL A 343 -19.12 -8.41 -26.50
CA VAL A 343 -19.78 -8.89 -25.29
C VAL A 343 -20.27 -7.73 -24.43
N ALA A 344 -21.38 -7.95 -23.73
CA ALA A 344 -21.87 -7.08 -22.66
C ALA A 344 -21.61 -7.77 -21.31
N CYS A 345 -20.65 -7.26 -20.56
CA CYS A 345 -20.19 -7.76 -19.28
C CYS A 345 -20.71 -6.95 -18.09
N ASP A 346 -20.86 -7.60 -16.93
CA ASP A 346 -21.09 -6.92 -15.66
C ASP A 346 -19.85 -6.15 -15.15
N VAL A 347 -20.01 -5.39 -14.07
CA VAL A 347 -18.94 -4.52 -13.51
C VAL A 347 -17.68 -5.30 -13.09
N GLY A 348 -17.79 -6.62 -12.92
CA GLY A 348 -16.68 -7.50 -12.57
C GLY A 348 -16.10 -8.30 -13.74
N GLY A 349 -16.58 -8.10 -14.99
CA GLY A 349 -16.13 -8.87 -16.16
C GLY A 349 -16.41 -10.37 -16.10
N GLY A 350 -17.19 -10.83 -15.10
CA GLY A 350 -17.39 -12.24 -14.79
C GLY A 350 -18.56 -12.87 -15.54
N ASN A 351 -19.59 -12.08 -15.85
CA ASN A 351 -20.74 -12.51 -16.64
C ASN A 351 -20.85 -11.68 -17.91
N CYS A 352 -20.54 -12.29 -19.05
CA CYS A 352 -20.51 -11.62 -20.34
C CYS A 352 -21.48 -12.31 -21.31
N ALA A 353 -22.43 -11.54 -21.85
CA ALA A 353 -23.37 -12.00 -22.87
C ALA A 353 -22.86 -11.60 -24.27
N VAL A 354 -22.77 -12.57 -25.18
CA VAL A 354 -22.37 -12.34 -26.58
C VAL A 354 -23.44 -11.51 -27.30
N ARG A 355 -22.99 -10.51 -28.07
CA ARG A 355 -23.82 -9.63 -28.89
C ARG A 355 -23.67 -9.91 -30.37
N GLU A 356 -22.43 -10.03 -30.81
CA GLU A 356 -22.08 -10.27 -32.21
C GLU A 356 -20.85 -11.18 -32.29
N THR A 357 -20.77 -12.03 -33.31
CA THR A 357 -19.70 -13.02 -33.50
C THR A 357 -19.10 -12.90 -34.89
N PHE A 358 -17.77 -12.82 -34.94
CA PHE A 358 -16.95 -12.68 -36.14
C PHE A 358 -15.99 -13.87 -36.24
N GLY A 359 -15.89 -14.48 -37.42
CA GLY A 359 -15.08 -15.66 -37.65
C GLY A 359 -15.61 -16.54 -38.79
N VAL A 360 -15.13 -17.77 -38.88
CA VAL A 360 -15.56 -18.71 -39.93
C VAL A 360 -17.01 -19.13 -39.71
N GLY A 361 -17.84 -18.93 -40.73
CA GLY A 361 -19.27 -19.24 -40.70
C GLY A 361 -20.17 -18.07 -40.28
N SER A 362 -19.59 -16.93 -39.90
CA SER A 362 -20.31 -15.67 -39.63
C SER A 362 -19.71 -14.51 -40.44
N THR A 363 -19.75 -13.29 -39.91
CA THR A 363 -19.10 -12.11 -40.49
C THR A 363 -17.57 -12.34 -40.52
N PRO A 364 -16.88 -12.12 -41.66
CA PRO A 364 -15.47 -12.43 -41.78
C PRO A 364 -14.60 -11.54 -40.88
N LEU A 365 -13.48 -12.12 -40.45
CA LEU A 365 -12.37 -11.41 -39.83
C LEU A 365 -11.40 -10.92 -40.91
N TYR A 366 -10.75 -9.80 -40.62
CA TYR A 366 -9.71 -9.21 -41.45
C TYR A 366 -8.37 -9.37 -40.75
N LEU A 367 -7.34 -9.74 -41.51
CA LEU A 367 -5.97 -9.86 -41.02
C LEU A 367 -5.09 -8.89 -41.79
N ALA A 368 -4.53 -7.90 -41.10
CA ALA A 368 -3.57 -6.97 -41.66
C ALA A 368 -2.17 -7.28 -41.11
N LEU A 369 -1.22 -7.58 -42.00
CA LEU A 369 0.17 -7.85 -41.65
C LEU A 369 0.88 -6.54 -41.34
N LEU A 370 1.37 -6.36 -40.11
CA LEU A 370 2.01 -5.12 -39.66
C LEU A 370 3.54 -5.19 -39.74
N GLY A 371 4.09 -6.39 -39.88
CA GLY A 371 5.53 -6.64 -39.95
C GLY A 371 6.12 -7.01 -38.60
N LEU A 372 7.44 -6.81 -38.46
CA LEU A 372 8.19 -7.22 -37.28
C LEU A 372 8.12 -6.16 -36.16
N ILE A 373 7.57 -6.51 -35.01
CA ILE A 373 7.58 -5.71 -33.77
C ILE A 373 8.21 -6.59 -32.69
N GLY A 374 9.22 -6.09 -31.98
CA GLY A 374 9.96 -6.90 -30.99
C GLY A 374 10.69 -8.13 -31.56
N GLY A 375 10.78 -8.26 -32.89
CA GLY A 375 11.33 -9.44 -33.56
C GLY A 375 10.30 -10.52 -33.92
N GLU A 376 9.01 -10.31 -33.61
CA GLU A 376 7.90 -11.18 -33.99
C GLU A 376 7.05 -10.56 -35.10
N ASP A 377 6.51 -11.38 -36.00
CA ASP A 377 5.56 -10.91 -37.01
C ASP A 377 4.19 -10.65 -36.35
N VAL A 378 3.88 -9.37 -36.14
CA VAL A 378 2.61 -8.93 -35.55
C VAL A 378 1.62 -8.63 -36.66
N SER A 379 0.36 -9.01 -36.43
CA SER A 379 -0.77 -8.66 -37.29
C SER A 379 -1.92 -8.09 -36.48
N LEU A 380 -2.68 -7.21 -37.12
CA LEU A 380 -3.96 -6.78 -36.62
C LEU A 380 -5.03 -7.76 -37.09
N LEU A 381 -5.66 -8.43 -36.13
CA LEU A 381 -6.85 -9.23 -36.34
C LEU A 381 -8.08 -8.39 -35.98
N SER A 382 -8.83 -7.93 -36.98
CA SER A 382 -9.97 -7.04 -36.79
C SER A 382 -11.29 -7.60 -37.30
N THR A 383 -12.38 -7.11 -36.73
CA THR A 383 -13.74 -7.33 -37.19
C THR A 383 -14.03 -6.46 -38.41
N GLY A 384 -15.14 -6.74 -39.10
CA GLY A 384 -15.80 -5.70 -39.91
C GLY A 384 -16.42 -4.60 -39.04
N PRO A 385 -17.05 -3.58 -39.65
CA PRO A 385 -17.80 -2.57 -38.92
C PRO A 385 -18.82 -3.21 -37.97
N LEU A 386 -18.78 -2.84 -36.69
CA LEU A 386 -19.69 -3.38 -35.67
C LEU A 386 -21.15 -3.01 -35.99
N GLY A 387 -22.08 -3.96 -35.83
CA GLY A 387 -23.50 -3.74 -36.05
C GLY A 387 -24.21 -3.10 -34.86
N ASP A 388 -25.49 -2.75 -35.04
CA ASP A 388 -26.35 -2.19 -33.98
C ASP A 388 -26.50 -3.14 -32.77
N ALA A 389 -26.32 -4.45 -32.97
CA ALA A 389 -26.33 -5.44 -31.89
C ALA A 389 -25.21 -5.21 -30.86
N SER A 390 -24.11 -4.58 -31.28
CA SER A 390 -22.95 -4.26 -30.45
C SER A 390 -23.08 -2.90 -29.75
N ALA A 391 -24.21 -2.19 -29.88
CA ALA A 391 -24.40 -0.86 -29.29
C ALA A 391 -24.33 -0.83 -27.75
N ASP A 392 -24.66 -1.94 -27.09
CA ASP A 392 -24.55 -2.10 -25.64
C ASP A 392 -23.42 -3.05 -25.20
N ALA A 393 -22.63 -3.55 -26.16
CA ALA A 393 -21.44 -4.32 -25.85
C ALA A 393 -20.41 -3.38 -25.21
N ASN A 394 -19.69 -3.85 -24.20
CA ASN A 394 -18.68 -3.09 -23.48
C ASN A 394 -17.33 -3.83 -23.41
N GLY A 395 -17.18 -4.89 -24.19
CA GLY A 395 -15.98 -5.70 -24.26
C GLY A 395 -15.85 -6.51 -25.53
N LEU A 396 -14.67 -7.07 -25.72
CA LEU A 396 -14.33 -8.03 -26.76
C LEU A 396 -13.89 -9.34 -26.14
N ARG A 397 -14.27 -10.44 -26.77
CA ARG A 397 -13.75 -11.77 -26.47
C ARG A 397 -13.03 -12.33 -27.68
N LEU A 398 -11.78 -12.73 -27.50
CA LEU A 398 -11.01 -13.49 -28.47
C LEU A 398 -11.04 -14.95 -28.05
N THR A 399 -11.53 -15.83 -28.91
CA THR A 399 -11.48 -17.29 -28.68
C THR A 399 -10.55 -17.91 -29.71
N PHE A 400 -9.58 -18.66 -29.22
CA PHE A 400 -8.66 -19.47 -30.01
C PHE A 400 -9.00 -20.94 -29.84
N SER A 401 -9.22 -21.64 -30.95
CA SER A 401 -9.62 -23.05 -30.99
C SER A 401 -8.50 -23.88 -31.63
N GLY A 402 -8.20 -25.04 -31.05
CA GLY A 402 -7.21 -25.96 -31.60
C GLY A 402 -7.74 -26.68 -32.84
N GLY A 403 -7.11 -26.45 -34.00
CA GLY A 403 -7.40 -27.15 -35.25
C GLY A 403 -6.97 -28.63 -35.28
N LEU A 404 -7.38 -29.36 -36.33
CA LEU A 404 -7.13 -30.81 -36.53
C LEU A 404 -5.66 -31.25 -36.51
N VAL A 405 -4.72 -30.31 -36.70
CA VAL A 405 -3.33 -30.61 -37.06
C VAL A 405 -2.31 -29.90 -36.15
N SER A 406 -2.73 -28.99 -35.29
CA SER A 406 -1.83 -28.19 -34.46
C SER A 406 -1.56 -28.85 -33.12
N ALA A 407 -0.55 -29.72 -33.07
CA ALA A 407 0.11 -30.06 -31.81
C ALA A 407 0.82 -28.79 -31.30
N LEU A 408 0.50 -28.35 -30.07
CA LEU A 408 1.04 -27.15 -29.41
C LEU A 408 0.81 -25.85 -30.19
N ALA A 409 -0.37 -25.26 -30.04
CA ALA A 409 -0.67 -23.95 -30.61
C ALA A 409 -0.56 -22.85 -29.55
N THR A 410 0.27 -21.85 -29.83
CA THR A 410 0.38 -20.61 -29.05
C THR A 410 -0.10 -19.43 -29.89
N LEU A 411 -0.80 -18.51 -29.24
CA LEU A 411 -1.21 -17.22 -29.80
C LEU A 411 -0.81 -16.14 -28.80
N ASN A 412 0.08 -15.24 -29.21
CA ASN A 412 0.49 -14.09 -28.42
C ASN A 412 -0.46 -12.93 -28.73
N VAL A 413 -1.04 -12.31 -27.71
CA VAL A 413 -1.96 -11.18 -27.82
C VAL A 413 -1.30 -9.96 -27.19
N HIS A 414 -0.94 -8.99 -28.03
CA HIS A 414 -0.19 -7.79 -27.67
C HIS A 414 -1.09 -6.63 -27.22
N SER A 415 -2.27 -6.49 -27.81
CA SER A 415 -3.20 -5.42 -27.47
C SER A 415 -4.63 -5.75 -27.90
N SER A 416 -5.62 -5.08 -27.29
CA SER A 416 -7.02 -5.09 -27.69
C SER A 416 -7.49 -3.70 -28.10
N CYS A 417 -7.90 -3.55 -29.37
CA CYS A 417 -8.46 -2.32 -29.92
C CYS A 417 -9.98 -2.29 -29.71
N ALA A 418 -10.48 -1.27 -29.00
CA ALA A 418 -11.92 -0.97 -28.99
C ALA A 418 -12.37 -0.38 -30.33
N VAL A 419 -11.51 0.43 -30.96
CA VAL A 419 -11.64 0.85 -32.36
C VAL A 419 -10.33 0.56 -33.06
N ALA A 420 -10.33 -0.42 -33.95
CA ALA A 420 -9.19 -0.71 -34.82
C ALA A 420 -9.16 0.29 -35.98
N ARG A 421 -7.96 0.63 -36.48
CA ARG A 421 -7.84 1.39 -37.72
C ARG A 421 -8.17 0.50 -38.91
N ASP A 422 -8.84 1.09 -39.90
CA ASP A 422 -9.17 0.38 -41.13
C ASP A 422 -7.88 0.03 -41.89
N ALA A 423 -7.69 -1.26 -42.19
CA ALA A 423 -6.53 -1.73 -42.93
C ALA A 423 -6.49 -1.22 -44.40
N GLU A 424 -7.62 -0.72 -44.93
CA GLU A 424 -7.74 -0.18 -46.28
C GLU A 424 -7.50 1.34 -46.37
N GLU A 425 -7.54 2.07 -45.27
CA GLU A 425 -7.23 3.50 -45.27
C GLU A 425 -5.70 3.65 -45.16
N GLU A 426 -5.07 3.70 -46.34
CA GLU A 426 -3.64 3.84 -46.60
C GLU A 426 -2.93 4.58 -45.44
N ALA A 427 -2.12 3.85 -44.66
CA ALA A 427 -1.38 4.40 -43.54
C ALA A 427 -0.63 5.67 -44.00
N PRO A 428 -0.66 6.77 -43.24
CA PRO A 428 0.09 7.96 -43.59
C PRO A 428 1.55 7.55 -43.77
N ALA A 429 2.11 7.84 -44.96
CA ALA A 429 3.50 7.56 -45.25
C ALA A 429 4.41 8.14 -44.15
N PRO A 430 5.48 7.42 -43.75
CA PRO A 430 6.30 7.74 -42.57
C PRO A 430 6.95 9.12 -42.62
#